data_AF-A0A6S7BMD0-F1
#
_entry.id   AF-A0A6S7BMD0-F1
#
_cell.length_a   1.000
_cell.length_b   1.000
_cell.length_c   1.000
_cell.angle_alpha   90.00
_cell.angle_beta   90.00
_cell.angle_gamma   90.00
#
_symmetry.space_group_name_H-M   'P 1'
#
loop_
_entity.id
_entity.type
_entity.pdbx_description
1 polymer ?
#
loop_
_entity_poly.entity_id
_entity_poly.type
_entity_poly.pdbx_seq_one_letter_code
_entity_poly.pdbx_strand_id
1 'polypeptide(L)'
;MAKVYVSDTNIWIDFHHADLLRELFQLPFALCCTDFVALELDSPELAPLVDFGLVIESLSSDEVQQLHALTQQHKNPSLADMSCYFLARE
;
A
#
# COMPACT_ATOMS: atom_id res chain seq x y z
N MET A 1 1.84 17.06 4.32
CA MET A 1 0.74 16.37 3.61
C MET A 1 0.52 15.06 4.34
N ALA A 2 -0.72 14.69 4.66
CA ALA A 2 -0.96 13.44 5.40
C ALA A 2 -0.70 12.24 4.48
N LYS A 3 -0.06 11.18 5.01
CA LYS A 3 0.10 9.91 4.30
C LYS A 3 -1.10 9.02 4.56
N VAL A 4 -1.58 8.35 3.52
CA VAL A 4 -2.68 7.39 3.59
C VAL A 4 -2.17 6.08 3.00
N TYR A 5 -2.00 5.09 3.86
CA TYR A 5 -1.55 3.75 3.45
C TYR A 5 -2.73 2.91 3.01
N VAL A 6 -2.68 2.43 1.77
CA VAL A 6 -3.68 1.52 1.19
C VAL A 6 -3.10 0.11 1.23
N SER A 7 -3.65 -0.74 2.10
CA SER A 7 -3.20 -2.13 2.23
C SER A 7 -3.91 -3.08 1.28
N ASP A 8 -5.21 -2.87 1.07
CA ASP A 8 -6.03 -3.73 0.22
C ASP A 8 -5.95 -3.26 -1.23
N THR A 9 -5.53 -4.17 -2.12
CA THR A 9 -5.47 -3.94 -3.57
C THR A 9 -6.85 -3.67 -4.18
N ASN A 10 -7.93 -4.10 -3.54
CA ASN A 10 -9.31 -3.84 -3.97
C ASN A 10 -9.60 -2.35 -4.15
N ILE A 11 -8.98 -1.48 -3.35
CA ILE A 11 -9.14 -0.03 -3.50
C ILE A 11 -8.64 0.41 -4.88
N TRP A 12 -7.46 -0.04 -5.30
CA TRP A 12 -6.93 0.31 -6.63
C TRP A 12 -7.79 -0.28 -7.75
N ILE A 13 -8.26 -1.51 -7.57
CA ILE A 13 -9.12 -2.21 -8.53
C ILE A 13 -10.45 -1.46 -8.72
N ASP A 14 -11.11 -1.08 -7.64
CA ASP A 14 -12.43 -0.43 -7.69
C ASP A 14 -12.35 0.96 -8.33
N PHE A 15 -11.35 1.77 -7.94
CA PHE A 15 -11.15 3.09 -8.53
C PHE A 15 -10.70 3.02 -10.00
N HIS A 16 -9.96 1.98 -10.38
CA HIS A 16 -9.62 1.71 -11.78
C HIS A 16 -10.88 1.39 -12.60
N HIS A 17 -11.71 0.47 -12.12
CA HIS A 17 -12.97 0.12 -12.80
C HIS A 17 -13.97 1.28 -12.86
N ALA A 18 -13.93 2.18 -11.89
CA ALA A 18 -14.78 3.38 -11.87
C ALA A 18 -14.24 4.54 -12.72
N ASP A 19 -13.05 4.42 -13.30
CA ASP A 19 -12.34 5.51 -14.00
C ASP A 19 -12.15 6.76 -13.10
N LEU A 20 -11.85 6.52 -11.82
CA LEU A 20 -11.72 7.55 -10.77
C LEU A 20 -10.31 7.64 -10.16
N LEU A 21 -9.33 6.90 -10.70
CA LEU A 21 -7.96 6.92 -10.19
C LEU A 21 -7.39 8.34 -10.22
N ARG A 22 -7.61 9.08 -11.30
CA ARG A 22 -7.04 10.42 -11.44
C ARG A 22 -7.56 11.40 -10.39
N GLU A 23 -8.84 11.33 -10.08
CA GLU A 23 -9.53 12.12 -9.07
C GLU A 23 -9.05 11.73 -7.66
N LEU A 24 -8.86 10.44 -7.42
CA LEU A 24 -8.32 9.92 -6.16
C LEU A 24 -6.94 10.53 -5.85
N PHE A 25 -6.06 10.62 -6.85
CA PHE A 25 -4.72 11.24 -6.69
C PHE A 25 -4.73 12.78 -6.63
N GLN A 26 -5.86 13.46 -6.89
CA GLN A 26 -5.98 14.90 -6.69
C GLN A 26 -6.32 15.30 -5.24
N LEU A 27 -6.66 14.32 -4.41
CA LEU A 27 -6.99 14.57 -3.01
C LEU A 27 -5.75 15.06 -2.23
N PRO A 28 -5.92 15.85 -1.15
CA PRO A 28 -4.82 16.54 -0.49
C PRO A 28 -4.00 15.63 0.46
N PHE A 29 -3.71 14.40 0.03
CA PHE A 29 -2.92 13.42 0.76
C PHE A 29 -1.98 12.65 -0.17
N ALA A 30 -0.91 12.13 0.40
CA ALA A 30 -0.01 11.21 -0.30
C ALA A 30 -0.54 9.79 -0.12
N LEU A 31 -0.94 9.18 -1.23
CA LEU A 31 -1.32 7.77 -1.22
C LEU A 31 -0.06 6.92 -1.24
N CYS A 32 0.01 5.97 -0.32
CA CYS A 32 1.16 5.12 -0.10
C CYS A 32 0.74 3.64 -0.10
N CYS A 33 1.60 2.77 -0.57
CA CYS A 33 1.52 1.33 -0.33
C CYS A 33 2.92 0.77 -0.12
N THR A 34 3.01 -0.46 0.38
CA THR A 34 4.30 -1.15 0.49
C THR A 34 4.65 -1.86 -0.80
N ASP A 35 5.93 -2.19 -0.95
CA ASP A 35 6.40 -3.12 -1.97
C ASP A 35 5.66 -4.47 -1.94
N PHE A 36 5.27 -4.97 -0.76
CA PHE A 36 4.44 -6.17 -0.62
C PHE A 36 3.06 -6.01 -1.28
N VAL A 37 2.34 -4.91 -1.01
CA VAL A 37 1.04 -4.63 -1.64
C VAL A 37 1.20 -4.44 -3.14
N ALA A 38 2.25 -3.72 -3.56
CA ALA A 38 2.55 -3.47 -4.96
C ALA A 38 2.83 -4.77 -5.75
N LEU A 39 3.43 -5.78 -5.10
CA LEU A 39 3.68 -7.10 -5.70
C LEU A 39 2.42 -7.98 -5.78
N GLU A 40 1.46 -7.79 -4.87
CA GLU A 40 0.18 -8.49 -4.90
C GLU A 40 -0.80 -7.92 -5.95
N LEU A 41 -0.59 -6.67 -6.36
CA LEU A 41 -1.43 -5.98 -7.32
C LEU A 41 -1.13 -6.44 -8.77
N ASP A 42 -2.01 -7.28 -9.31
CA ASP A 42 -1.94 -7.75 -10.71
C ASP A 42 -2.64 -6.79 -11.69
N SER A 43 -3.81 -6.29 -11.31
CA SER A 43 -4.60 -5.34 -12.09
C SER A 43 -5.24 -4.31 -11.15
N PRO A 44 -5.21 -2.99 -11.43
CA PRO A 44 -4.51 -2.34 -12.53
C PRO A 44 -2.98 -2.49 -12.47
N GLU A 45 -2.32 -2.26 -13.61
CA GLU A 45 -0.86 -2.20 -13.64
C GLU A 45 -0.33 -1.13 -12.66
N LEU A 46 0.77 -1.44 -11.99
CA LEU A 46 1.37 -0.56 -10.99
C LEU A 46 1.93 0.73 -11.61
N ALA A 47 2.46 0.66 -12.84
CA ALA A 47 3.12 1.80 -13.49
C ALA A 47 2.21 3.04 -13.63
N PRO A 48 0.96 2.92 -14.14
CA PRO A 48 0.00 4.02 -14.12
C PRO A 48 -0.27 4.64 -12.74
N LEU A 49 -0.32 3.82 -11.68
CA LEU A 49 -0.55 4.33 -10.33
C LEU A 49 0.63 5.16 -9.82
N VAL A 50 1.85 4.72 -10.09
CA VAL A 50 3.08 5.47 -9.76
C VAL A 50 3.13 6.78 -10.55
N ASP A 51 2.75 6.76 -11.83
CA ASP A 51 2.66 7.97 -12.66
C ASP A 51 1.64 8.98 -12.14
N PHE A 52 0.54 8.52 -11.53
CA PHE A 52 -0.43 9.39 -10.85
C PHE A 52 0.04 9.91 -9.49
N GLY A 53 1.12 9.36 -8.93
CA GLY A 53 1.72 9.82 -7.68
C GLY A 53 1.64 8.83 -6.52
N LEU A 54 1.37 7.55 -6.78
CA LEU A 54 1.47 6.51 -5.76
C LEU A 54 2.91 6.41 -5.24
N VAL A 55 3.06 6.50 -3.92
CA VAL A 55 4.34 6.30 -3.26
C VAL A 55 4.45 4.85 -2.82
N ILE A 56 5.43 4.14 -3.37
CA ILE A 56 5.77 2.78 -2.93
C ILE A 56 6.87 2.90 -1.88
N GLU A 57 6.58 2.48 -0.66
CA GLU A 57 7.55 2.43 0.43
C GLU A 57 8.10 1.01 0.56
N SER A 58 9.41 0.87 0.42
CA SER A 58 10.10 -0.38 0.65
C SER A 58 10.55 -0.49 2.10
N LEU A 59 10.49 -1.70 2.65
CA LEU A 59 10.97 -1.97 4.00
C LEU A 59 12.45 -2.40 3.95
N SER A 60 13.27 -1.81 4.81
CA SER A 60 14.64 -2.26 5.03
C SER A 60 14.69 -3.66 5.66
N SER A 61 15.85 -4.32 5.61
CA SER A 61 16.00 -5.65 6.22
C SER A 61 15.68 -5.67 7.72
N ASP A 62 16.00 -4.60 8.44
CA ASP A 62 15.70 -4.48 9.87
C ASP A 62 14.20 -4.30 10.11
N GLU A 63 13.52 -3.48 9.31
CA GLU A 63 12.06 -3.30 9.37
C GLU A 63 11.32 -4.58 8.99
N VAL A 64 11.82 -5.35 8.02
CA VAL A 64 11.25 -6.67 7.66
C VAL A 64 11.35 -7.65 8.84
N GLN A 65 12.44 -7.62 9.62
CA GLN A 65 12.54 -8.45 10.82
C GLN A 65 11.52 -8.03 11.89
N GLN A 66 11.34 -6.72 12.10
CA GLN A 66 10.35 -6.19 13.02
C GLN A 66 8.92 -6.52 12.58
N LEU A 67 8.64 -6.38 11.29
CA LEU A 67 7.38 -6.77 10.65
C LEU A 67 7.12 -8.27 10.88
N HIS A 68 8.11 -9.13 10.69
CA HIS A 68 7.95 -10.56 10.94
C HIS A 68 7.57 -10.85 12.39
N ALA A 69 8.27 -10.22 13.36
CA ALA A 69 7.94 -10.36 14.78
C ALA A 69 6.52 -9.84 15.09
N LEU A 70 6.11 -8.74 14.47
CA LEU A 70 4.76 -8.18 14.61
C LEU A 70 3.71 -9.13 14.03
N THR A 71 3.91 -9.66 12.82
CA THR A 71 2.99 -10.61 12.20
C THR A 71 2.79 -11.87 13.04
N GLN A 72 3.82 -12.35 13.76
CA GLN A 72 3.67 -13.50 14.68
C GLN A 72 2.77 -13.20 15.89
N GLN A 73 2.65 -11.93 16.30
CA GLN A 73 1.78 -11.52 17.41
C GLN A 73 0.31 -11.41 16.98
N HIS A 74 0.05 -11.26 15.68
CA HIS A 74 -1.29 -11.13 15.12
C HIS A 74 -1.71 -12.44 14.43
N LYS A 75 -2.87 -13.00 14.81
CA LYS A 75 -3.38 -14.22 14.16
C LYS A 75 -3.93 -13.87 12.78
N ASN A 76 -3.28 -14.40 11.74
CA ASN A 76 -3.82 -14.53 10.37
C ASN A 76 -3.88 -13.31 9.41
N PRO A 77 -3.32 -12.12 9.64
CA PRO A 77 -3.27 -11.09 8.59
C PRO A 77 -2.22 -11.42 7.52
N SER A 78 -2.46 -10.96 6.28
CA SER A 78 -1.50 -11.08 5.18
C SER A 78 -0.23 -10.28 5.47
N LEU A 79 0.88 -10.63 4.81
CA LEU A 79 2.13 -9.87 4.95
C LEU A 79 1.98 -8.44 4.41
N ALA A 80 1.23 -8.27 3.32
CA ALA A 80 0.87 -6.98 2.75
C ALA A 80 0.12 -6.09 3.76
N ASP A 81 -0.94 -6.61 4.39
CA ASP A 81 -1.70 -5.88 5.40
C ASP A 81 -0.84 -5.46 6.59
N MET A 82 -0.02 -6.39 7.10
CA MET A 82 0.86 -6.10 8.22
C MET A 82 1.95 -5.10 7.87
N SER A 83 2.43 -5.10 6.63
CA SER A 83 3.46 -4.16 6.17
C SER A 83 2.92 -2.72 6.12
N CYS A 84 1.69 -2.51 5.63
CA CYS A 84 1.04 -1.21 5.68
C CYS A 84 0.72 -0.79 7.11
N TYR A 85 0.23 -1.71 7.95
CA TYR A 85 -0.02 -1.41 9.37
C TYR A 85 1.26 -1.00 10.11
N PHE A 86 2.39 -1.66 9.81
CA PHE A 86 3.69 -1.34 10.39
C PHE A 86 4.12 0.10 10.06
N LEU A 87 4.06 0.50 8.79
CA LEU A 87 4.43 1.86 8.37
C LEU A 87 3.44 2.92 8.82
N ALA A 88 2.14 2.60 8.88
CA ALA A 88 1.11 3.55 9.30
C ALA A 88 1.13 3.84 10.82
N ARG A 89 1.85 3.03 11.61
CA ARG A 89 1.99 3.23 13.06
C ARG A 89 3.12 4.21 13.41
N GLU A 90 4.05 4.45 12.49
CA GLU A 90 5.10 5.46 12.61
C GLU A 90 4.56 6.88 12.36
#